data_AF-A0A5J5K016-F1
#
_entry.id   AF-A0A5J5K016-F1
#
_cell.length_a   1.000
_cell.length_b   1.000
_cell.length_c   1.000
_cell.angle_alpha   90.00
_cell.angle_beta   90.00
_cell.angle_gamma   90.00
#
_symmetry.space_group_name_H-M   'P 1'
#
loop_
_entity.id
_entity.type
_entity.pdbx_description
1 polymer ?
#
loop_
_entity_poly.entity_id
_entity_poly.type
_entity_poly.pdbx_seq_one_letter_code
_entity_poly.pdbx_strand_id
1 'polypeptide(L)'
;MLRGQLVTMQDENVAEYRPIKFVPEVGGSTNGHFEGPPEGDVMAFAAPLAKDVVFLSAVGCKGNDQTINSRYLGTQHCSRDKLILRADAGDLRALITVRRSQIVKVVEIYAP
;
A
#
# COMPACT_ATOMS: atom_id res chain seq x y z
N MET A 1 -4.55 -9.32 6.71
CA MET A 1 -3.97 -8.18 5.95
C MET A 1 -3.25 -8.77 4.77
N LEU A 2 -3.41 -8.19 3.59
CA LEU A 2 -2.71 -8.57 2.37
C LEU A 2 -1.55 -7.60 2.14
N ARG A 3 -0.40 -8.10 1.69
CA ARG A 3 0.64 -7.24 1.14
C ARG A 3 0.32 -6.96 -0.32
N GLY A 4 0.13 -5.69 -0.66
CA GLY A 4 -0.28 -5.28 -1.99
C GLY A 4 0.29 -3.94 -2.41
N GLN A 5 0.12 -3.65 -3.69
CA GLN A 5 0.40 -2.36 -4.30
C GLN A 5 -0.93 -1.77 -4.75
N LEU A 6 -1.25 -0.56 -4.30
CA LEU A 6 -2.33 0.24 -4.88
C LEU A 6 -1.85 0.76 -6.23
N VAL A 7 -2.63 0.48 -7.27
CA VAL A 7 -2.25 0.68 -8.68
C VAL A 7 -2.86 1.96 -9.23
N THR A 8 -4.12 2.23 -8.90
CA THR A 8 -4.83 3.45 -9.31
C THR A 8 -6.13 3.58 -8.52
N MET A 9 -6.82 4.71 -8.68
CA MET A 9 -8.20 4.90 -8.26
C MET A 9 -9.12 4.75 -9.49
N GLN A 10 -10.05 3.81 -9.47
CA GLN A 10 -11.03 3.65 -10.55
C GLN A 10 -12.09 4.76 -10.51
N ASP A 11 -12.41 5.25 -9.30
CA ASP A 11 -13.20 6.43 -9.02
C ASP A 11 -12.72 7.06 -7.70
N GLU A 12 -13.39 8.12 -7.21
CA GLU A 12 -13.02 8.80 -5.96
C GLU A 12 -12.99 7.92 -4.70
N ASN A 13 -13.56 6.72 -4.75
CA ASN A 13 -13.74 5.84 -3.61
C ASN A 13 -13.24 4.41 -3.86
N VAL A 14 -13.06 3.96 -5.10
CA VAL A 14 -12.67 2.58 -5.42
C VAL A 14 -11.19 2.53 -5.80
N ALA A 15 -10.41 1.86 -4.96
CA ALA A 15 -8.99 1.67 -5.22
C ALA A 15 -8.75 0.30 -5.85
N GLU A 16 -7.95 0.29 -6.92
CA GLU A 16 -7.41 -0.93 -7.50
C GLU A 16 -6.09 -1.30 -6.82
N TYR A 17 -5.93 -2.57 -6.47
CA TYR A 17 -4.72 -3.08 -5.86
C TYR A 17 -4.40 -4.48 -6.36
N ARG A 18 -3.11 -4.81 -6.41
CA ARG A 18 -2.63 -6.16 -6.71
C ARG A 18 -1.83 -6.73 -5.54
N PRO A 19 -1.87 -8.04 -5.28
CA PRO A 19 -0.96 -8.69 -4.35
C PRO A 19 0.48 -8.47 -4.80
N ILE A 20 1.39 -8.25 -3.85
CA ILE A 20 2.83 -8.20 -4.11
C ILE A 20 3.57 -9.08 -3.09
N LYS A 21 4.65 -9.72 -3.53
CA LYS A 21 5.58 -10.46 -2.67
C LYS A 21 6.90 -9.69 -2.56
N PHE A 22 7.55 -9.79 -1.41
CA PHE A 22 8.93 -9.31 -1.28
C PHE A 22 9.88 -10.42 -1.70
N VAL A 23 10.78 -10.13 -2.63
CA VAL A 23 11.81 -11.04 -3.08
C VAL A 23 13.15 -10.53 -2.55
N PRO A 24 13.76 -11.22 -1.57
CA PRO A 24 15.07 -10.84 -1.07
C PRO A 24 16.14 -11.11 -2.13
N GLU A 25 17.13 -10.22 -2.24
CA GLU A 25 18.32 -10.48 -3.05
C GLU A 25 19.15 -11.64 -2.47
N VAL A 26 19.85 -12.36 -3.34
CA VAL A 26 20.70 -13.50 -2.95
C VAL A 26 21.87 -12.98 -2.10
N GLY A 27 21.93 -13.38 -0.83
CA GLY A 27 22.98 -12.99 0.12
C GLY A 27 22.47 -12.55 1.49
N GLY A 28 21.19 -12.10 1.58
CA GLY A 28 20.54 -11.66 2.83
C GLY A 28 21.15 -10.36 3.43
N SER A 29 20.44 -9.49 4.14
CA SER A 29 19.01 -9.26 4.29
C SER A 29 18.82 -7.77 4.62
N THR A 30 18.08 -7.07 3.77
CA THR A 30 17.35 -5.78 3.87
C THR A 30 17.07 -5.30 2.45
N ASN A 31 17.96 -5.66 1.53
CA ASN A 31 17.88 -5.35 0.11
C ASN A 31 17.05 -6.43 -0.61
N GLY A 32 16.22 -5.99 -1.54
CA GLY A 32 15.26 -6.80 -2.26
C GLY A 32 14.25 -5.92 -2.98
N HIS A 33 13.40 -6.55 -3.79
CA HIS A 33 12.38 -5.84 -4.55
C HIS A 33 11.00 -6.43 -4.32
N PHE A 34 9.98 -5.64 -4.62
CA PHE A 34 8.60 -6.12 -4.62
C PHE A 34 8.24 -6.58 -6.02
N GLU A 35 7.78 -7.82 -6.13
CA GLU A 35 7.25 -8.37 -7.37
C GLU A 35 5.72 -8.45 -7.29
N GLY A 36 5.08 -8.03 -8.38
CA GLY A 36 3.67 -8.31 -8.63
C GLY A 36 3.44 -9.77 -9.05
N PRO A 37 2.18 -10.12 -9.38
CA PRO A 37 1.86 -11.42 -9.97
C PRO A 37 2.54 -11.59 -11.34
N PRO A 38 2.72 -12.83 -11.83
CA PRO A 38 3.27 -13.10 -13.15
C PRO A 38 2.52 -12.35 -14.26
N GLU A 39 3.24 -11.99 -15.34
CA GLU A 39 2.64 -11.34 -16.50
C GLU A 39 1.50 -12.21 -17.08
N GLY A 40 0.33 -11.61 -17.33
CA GLY A 40 -0.87 -12.30 -17.77
C GLY A 40 -1.78 -12.84 -16.65
N ASP A 41 -1.34 -12.82 -15.40
CA ASP A 41 -2.18 -13.14 -14.25
C ASP A 41 -2.88 -11.86 -13.75
N VAL A 42 -4.15 -11.70 -14.13
CA VAL A 42 -4.96 -10.49 -13.86
C VAL A 42 -5.50 -10.53 -12.43
N MET A 43 -4.59 -10.48 -11.44
CA MET A 43 -4.91 -10.42 -10.01
C MET A 43 -5.04 -8.97 -9.52
N ALA A 44 -5.67 -8.11 -10.33
CA ALA A 44 -6.06 -6.77 -9.93
C ALA A 44 -7.43 -6.85 -9.24
N PHE A 45 -7.46 -6.48 -7.96
CA PHE A 45 -8.67 -6.40 -7.15
C PHE A 45 -9.11 -4.95 -7.06
N ALA A 46 -10.41 -4.70 -7.10
CA ALA A 46 -10.98 -3.39 -6.84
C ALA A 46 -11.83 -3.45 -5.57
N ALA A 47 -11.63 -2.51 -4.66
CA ALA A 47 -12.47 -2.40 -3.48
C ALA A 47 -12.68 -0.94 -3.06
N PRO A 48 -13.90 -0.57 -2.62
CA PRO A 48 -14.15 0.76 -2.07
C PRO A 48 -13.36 1.00 -0.78
N LEU A 49 -12.81 2.20 -0.65
CA LEU A 49 -12.26 2.75 0.59
C LEU A 49 -13.41 3.02 1.56
N ALA A 50 -13.30 2.52 2.78
CA ALA A 50 -14.20 2.91 3.85
C ALA A 50 -14.13 4.43 4.09
N LYS A 51 -15.23 5.03 4.57
CA LYS A 51 -15.29 6.46 4.87
C LYS A 51 -14.26 6.88 5.93
N ASP A 52 -14.03 6.00 6.90
CA ASP A 52 -13.11 6.11 8.02
C ASP A 52 -11.84 5.27 7.81
N VAL A 53 -11.44 5.03 6.55
CA VAL A 53 -10.22 4.27 6.25
C VAL A 53 -9.02 4.86 6.98
N VAL A 54 -8.30 3.99 7.69
CA VAL A 54 -7.06 4.39 8.39
C VAL A 54 -5.89 4.28 7.43
N PHE A 55 -5.20 5.40 7.20
CA PHE A 55 -3.97 5.43 6.44
C PHE A 55 -2.78 5.77 7.33
N LEU A 56 -1.81 4.85 7.41
CA LEU A 56 -0.53 5.07 8.08
C LEU A 56 0.59 5.17 7.05
N SER A 57 1.19 6.35 6.91
CA SER A 57 2.26 6.61 5.95
C SER A 57 3.64 6.35 6.57
N ALA A 58 4.56 5.89 5.73
CA ALA A 58 5.96 5.67 6.04
C ALA A 58 6.86 6.84 5.64
N VAL A 59 6.40 7.68 4.71
CA VAL A 59 7.06 8.92 4.25
C VAL A 59 6.36 10.18 4.76
N GLY A 60 5.42 9.99 5.70
CA GLY A 60 4.63 11.03 6.30
C GLY A 60 3.63 11.69 5.35
N CYS A 61 2.74 12.51 5.89
CA CYS A 61 1.63 13.06 5.10
C CYS A 61 2.10 14.09 4.06
N LYS A 62 3.29 14.64 4.25
CA LYS A 62 3.94 15.58 3.34
C LYS A 62 4.89 14.88 2.36
N GLY A 63 5.29 13.63 2.61
CA GLY A 63 6.21 12.87 1.75
C GLY A 63 7.69 13.13 2.02
N ASN A 64 8.04 13.88 3.07
CA ASN A 64 9.40 14.30 3.40
C ASN A 64 9.86 13.84 4.79
N ASP A 65 9.05 13.04 5.50
CA ASP A 65 9.33 12.61 6.86
C ASP A 65 9.36 11.08 6.92
N GLN A 66 10.48 10.48 7.35
CA GLN A 66 10.52 9.04 7.54
C GLN A 66 9.79 8.66 8.84
N THR A 67 8.61 8.08 8.72
CA THR A 67 7.68 7.78 9.83
C THR A 67 7.40 6.29 9.92
N ILE A 68 8.44 5.52 10.25
CA ILE A 68 8.40 4.05 10.26
C ILE A 68 8.60 3.46 11.66
N ASN A 69 8.09 2.25 11.88
CA ASN A 69 8.45 1.41 13.01
C ASN A 69 9.60 0.45 12.67
N SER A 70 10.01 -0.38 13.63
CA SER A 70 11.07 -1.40 13.48
C SER A 70 10.80 -2.49 12.44
N ARG A 71 9.60 -2.54 11.86
CA ARG A 71 9.21 -3.46 10.78
C ARG A 71 9.07 -2.76 9.43
N TYR A 72 9.60 -1.53 9.29
CA TYR A 72 9.50 -0.72 8.08
C TYR A 72 8.04 -0.41 7.68
N LEU A 73 7.15 -0.32 8.66
CA LEU A 73 5.75 0.03 8.44
C LEU A 73 5.48 1.45 8.88
N GLY A 74 4.68 2.17 8.11
CA GLY A 74 4.22 3.51 8.41
C GLY A 74 3.53 3.62 9.77
N THR A 75 3.78 4.73 10.47
CA THR A 75 3.22 5.02 11.79
C THR A 75 2.44 6.33 11.85
N GLN A 76 2.69 7.26 10.91
CA GLN A 76 1.99 8.54 10.90
C GLN A 76 0.60 8.42 10.30
N HIS A 77 -0.42 8.82 11.05
CA HIS A 77 -1.79 8.87 10.56
C HIS A 77 -1.97 10.02 9.57
N CYS A 78 -2.43 9.71 8.35
CA CYS A 78 -2.70 10.68 7.30
C CYS A 78 -4.17 10.66 6.87
N SER A 79 -4.59 11.73 6.21
CA SER A 79 -5.98 11.86 5.74
C SER A 79 -6.31 10.84 4.65
N ARG A 80 -7.61 10.55 4.52
CA ARG A 80 -8.15 9.76 3.41
C ARG A 80 -7.80 10.36 2.05
N ASP A 81 -7.87 11.68 1.90
CA ASP A 81 -7.51 12.35 0.65
C ASP A 81 -6.04 12.13 0.29
N LYS A 82 -5.16 12.09 1.30
CA LYS A 82 -3.75 11.77 1.06
C LYS A 82 -3.58 10.31 0.62
N LEU A 83 -4.34 9.38 1.18
CA LEU A 83 -4.38 8.00 0.71
C LEU A 83 -4.81 7.94 -0.77
N ILE A 84 -5.89 8.62 -1.14
CA ILE A 84 -6.40 8.65 -2.52
C ILE A 84 -5.33 9.17 -3.47
N LEU A 85 -4.75 10.33 -3.17
CA LEU A 85 -3.69 10.92 -3.99
C LEU A 85 -2.48 9.99 -4.17
N ARG A 86 -2.12 9.23 -3.12
CA ARG A 86 -0.99 8.29 -3.17
C ARG A 86 -1.35 6.98 -3.89
N ALA A 87 -2.57 6.51 -3.74
CA ALA A 87 -3.09 5.33 -4.44
C ALA A 87 -3.19 5.59 -5.94
N ASP A 88 -3.65 6.78 -6.33
CA ASP A 88 -3.78 7.20 -7.74
C ASP A 88 -2.42 7.30 -8.44
N ALA A 89 -1.36 7.68 -7.70
CA ALA A 89 0.01 7.67 -8.21
C ALA A 89 0.58 6.27 -8.48
N GLY A 90 -0.08 5.19 -8.01
CA GLY A 90 0.16 3.81 -8.43
C GLY A 90 1.39 3.08 -7.88
N ASP A 91 2.18 3.69 -7.00
CA ASP A 91 3.35 3.04 -6.37
C ASP A 91 3.21 2.86 -4.84
N LEU A 92 1.99 2.98 -4.31
CA LEU A 92 1.77 2.83 -2.88
C LEU A 92 1.76 1.35 -2.49
N ARG A 93 2.93 0.86 -2.05
CA ARG A 93 3.13 -0.48 -1.49
C ARG A 93 2.71 -0.49 -0.02
N ALA A 94 1.81 -1.41 0.36
CA ALA A 94 1.19 -1.38 1.67
C ALA A 94 0.73 -2.74 2.18
N LEU A 95 0.50 -2.81 3.50
CA LEU A 95 -0.39 -3.80 4.11
C LEU A 95 -1.83 -3.29 4.03
N ILE A 96 -2.66 -3.96 3.25
CA ILE A 96 -4.05 -3.63 2.99
C ILE A 96 -4.95 -4.53 3.83
N THR A 97 -5.87 -3.93 4.58
CA THR A 97 -6.93 -4.66 5.29
C THR A 97 -8.24 -4.43 4.59
N VAL A 98 -8.85 -5.52 4.11
CA VAL A 98 -10.20 -5.52 3.58
C VAL A 98 -11.13 -6.16 4.62
N ARG A 99 -12.26 -5.51 4.89
CA ARG A 99 -13.33 -6.01 5.77
C ARG A 99 -14.67 -5.68 5.14
N ARG A 100 -15.57 -6.65 5.03
CA ARG A 100 -16.90 -6.48 4.40
C ARG A 100 -16.78 -5.83 3.00
N SER A 101 -15.84 -6.33 2.20
CA SER A 101 -15.55 -5.85 0.83
C SER A 101 -15.08 -4.40 0.73
N GLN A 102 -14.65 -3.77 1.82
CA GLN A 102 -14.10 -2.42 1.84
C GLN A 102 -12.67 -2.41 2.37
N ILE A 103 -11.82 -1.55 1.81
CA ILE A 103 -10.50 -1.26 2.38
C ILE A 103 -10.69 -0.38 3.61
N VAL A 104 -10.39 -0.92 4.78
CA VAL A 104 -10.57 -0.25 6.08
C VAL A 104 -9.26 0.26 6.67
N LYS A 105 -8.12 -0.28 6.20
CA LYS A 105 -6.81 0.15 6.67
C LYS A 105 -5.73 -0.08 5.63
N VAL A 106 -4.88 0.93 5.43
CA VAL A 106 -3.69 0.91 4.58
C VAL A 106 -2.50 1.32 5.42
N VAL A 107 -1.47 0.47 5.48
CA VAL A 107 -0.21 0.77 6.18
C VAL A 107 0.92 0.71 5.17
N GLU A 108 1.50 1.85 4.83
CA GLU A 108 2.58 1.96 3.85
C GLU A 108 3.79 1.15 4.31
N ILE A 109 4.38 0.40 3.37
CA ILE A 109 5.60 -0.35 3.58
C ILE A 109 6.74 0.49 3.02
N TYR A 110 7.71 0.81 3.88
CA TYR A 110 8.95 1.40 3.45
C TYR A 110 9.86 0.33 2.86
N ALA A 111 10.23 0.50 1.60
CA ALA A 111 11.32 -0.23 0.97
C ALA A 111 12.48 0.77 0.82
N PRO A 112 13.65 0.53 1.44
CA PRO A 112 14.85 1.28 1.14
C PRO A 112 15.32 1.09 -0.31
#